data_AF-A0A2V3J3I8-F1
#
_entry.id   AF-A0A2V3J3I8-F1
#
_cell.length_a   1.000
_cell.length_b   1.000
_cell.length_c   1.000
_cell.angle_alpha   90.00
_cell.angle_beta   90.00
_cell.angle_gamma   90.00
#
_symmetry.space_group_name_H-M   'P 1'
#
loop_
_entity.id
_entity.type
_entity.pdbx_description
1 polymer ?
#
loop_
_entity_poly.entity_id
_entity_poly.type
_entity_poly.pdbx_seq_one_letter_code
_entity_poly.pdbx_strand_id
1 'polypeptide(L)'
;MDKEDTKLYRIIGFDPTKQDVLTLSEREIASAYRKTALKWHPDRNRDNPLAAEKFSEVFLAYETLSSPSTRKTYDDAIRAVRKRRERLDQMDSARRHFRDVLERGEKAAGLGNVTTSGMGDDALKRMQKEIERLRKEASGLEMRSTSMQESNKTQEVHSRNTARVILDAGPWAEVEGYTQFRSTGISDFEAFEEDILNKKHPF
;
A
#
# COMPACT_ATOMS: atom_id res chain seq x y z
N MET A 1 -5.73 -18.77 -19.58
CA MET A 1 -4.90 -17.55 -19.62
C MET A 1 -5.77 -16.45 -20.18
N ASP A 2 -5.84 -15.31 -19.50
CA ASP A 2 -6.62 -14.20 -20.04
C ASP A 2 -5.91 -13.63 -21.26
N LYS A 3 -6.73 -13.19 -22.21
CA LYS A 3 -6.28 -12.66 -23.50
C LYS A 3 -5.38 -11.43 -23.36
N GLU A 4 -5.52 -10.72 -22.25
CA GLU A 4 -4.80 -9.48 -21.97
C GLU A 4 -3.40 -9.76 -21.39
N ASP A 5 -3.28 -10.73 -20.49
CA ASP A 5 -2.02 -11.07 -19.82
C ASP A 5 -0.92 -11.49 -20.81
N THR A 6 -1.31 -12.10 -21.94
CA THR A 6 -0.39 -12.67 -22.95
C THR A 6 -0.47 -11.95 -24.30
N LYS A 7 -0.92 -10.70 -24.30
CA LYS A 7 -1.18 -9.91 -25.52
C LYS A 7 0.04 -9.81 -26.44
N LEU A 8 1.24 -9.57 -25.91
CA LEU A 8 2.45 -9.43 -26.73
C LEU A 8 2.79 -10.72 -27.47
N TYR A 9 2.71 -11.85 -26.80
CA TYR A 9 2.93 -13.17 -27.40
C TYR A 9 1.90 -13.47 -28.49
N ARG A 10 0.64 -13.08 -28.28
CA ARG A 10 -0.43 -13.25 -29.27
C ARG A 10 -0.21 -12.41 -30.53
N ILE A 11 0.26 -11.18 -30.37
CA ILE A 11 0.54 -10.27 -31.49
C ILE A 11 1.66 -10.85 -32.38
N ILE A 12 2.72 -11.41 -31.79
CA ILE A 12 3.81 -12.06 -32.54
C ILE A 12 3.34 -13.35 -33.25
N GLY A 13 2.21 -13.91 -32.84
CA GLY A 13 1.56 -15.06 -33.49
C GLY A 13 1.58 -16.35 -32.66
N PHE A 14 1.89 -16.27 -31.36
CA PHE A 14 1.79 -17.42 -30.46
C PHE A 14 0.40 -17.53 -29.85
N ASP A 15 -0.06 -18.76 -29.68
CA ASP A 15 -1.34 -19.04 -29.05
C ASP A 15 -1.12 -19.57 -27.62
N PRO A 16 -1.43 -18.77 -26.58
CA PRO A 16 -1.24 -19.17 -25.18
C PRO A 16 -2.14 -20.33 -24.76
N THR A 17 -3.12 -20.73 -25.58
CA THR A 17 -3.96 -21.90 -25.32
C THR A 17 -3.34 -23.20 -25.85
N LYS A 18 -2.46 -23.12 -26.85
CA LYS A 18 -1.85 -24.28 -27.50
C LYS A 18 -0.46 -24.61 -26.97
N GLN A 19 0.23 -23.61 -26.41
CA GLN A 19 1.59 -23.74 -25.93
C GLN A 19 1.84 -22.81 -24.75
N ASP A 20 2.74 -23.22 -23.86
CA ASP A 20 3.20 -22.35 -22.79
C ASP A 20 4.15 -21.29 -23.37
N VAL A 21 3.71 -20.03 -23.35
CA VAL A 21 4.47 -18.91 -23.91
C VAL A 21 5.68 -18.53 -23.04
N LEU A 22 5.68 -18.91 -21.75
CA LEU A 22 6.73 -18.56 -20.79
C LEU A 22 7.99 -19.42 -20.93
N THR A 23 7.94 -20.50 -21.72
CA THR A 23 9.07 -21.41 -21.95
C THR A 23 9.74 -21.21 -23.32
N LEU A 24 9.24 -20.28 -24.13
CA LEU A 24 9.74 -20.05 -25.48
C LEU A 24 11.18 -19.55 -25.50
N SER A 25 11.97 -20.02 -26.45
CA SER A 25 13.32 -19.53 -26.71
C SER A 25 13.31 -18.23 -27.54
N GLU A 26 14.37 -17.44 -27.44
CA GLU A 26 14.55 -16.22 -28.25
C GLU A 26 14.52 -16.52 -29.75
N ARG A 27 15.04 -17.69 -30.16
CA ARG A 27 15.04 -18.16 -31.55
C ARG A 27 13.62 -18.37 -32.08
N GLU A 28 12.73 -18.95 -31.27
CA GLU A 28 11.34 -19.15 -31.63
C GLU A 28 10.61 -17.82 -31.78
N ILE A 29 10.83 -16.88 -30.85
CA ILE A 29 10.24 -15.54 -30.90
C ILE A 29 10.69 -14.79 -32.17
N ALA A 30 12.00 -14.81 -32.47
CA ALA A 30 12.53 -14.18 -33.67
C ALA A 30 12.02 -14.84 -34.95
N SER A 31 11.85 -16.17 -34.96
CA SER A 31 11.28 -16.90 -36.09
C SER A 31 9.81 -16.55 -36.31
N ALA A 32 9.02 -16.47 -35.25
CA ALA A 32 7.61 -16.08 -35.31
C ALA A 32 7.46 -14.63 -35.79
N TYR A 33 8.26 -13.71 -35.25
CA TYR A 33 8.30 -12.31 -35.70
C TYR A 33 8.57 -12.20 -37.19
N ARG A 34 9.59 -12.89 -37.72
CA ARG A 34 9.89 -12.86 -39.17
C ARG A 34 8.70 -13.33 -40.01
N LYS A 35 8.00 -14.38 -39.57
CA LYS A 35 6.83 -14.92 -40.27
C LYS A 35 5.65 -13.93 -40.25
N THR A 36 5.36 -13.30 -39.11
CA THR A 36 4.26 -12.35 -38.98
C THR A 36 4.57 -11.00 -39.63
N ALA A 37 5.81 -10.52 -39.53
CA ALA A 37 6.28 -9.33 -40.24
C ALA A 37 6.15 -9.48 -41.76
N LEU A 38 6.55 -10.63 -42.33
CA LEU A 38 6.38 -10.91 -43.76
C LEU A 38 4.91 -11.03 -44.19
N LYS A 39 4.04 -11.45 -43.28
CA LYS A 39 2.59 -11.55 -43.51
C LYS A 39 1.95 -10.17 -43.59
N TRP A 40 2.36 -9.25 -42.71
CA TRP A 40 1.78 -7.89 -42.61
C TRP A 40 2.64 -6.80 -43.28
N HIS A 41 3.68 -7.17 -44.02
CA HIS A 41 4.58 -6.21 -44.65
C HIS A 41 3.82 -5.26 -45.61
N PRO A 42 4.03 -3.93 -45.54
CA PRO A 42 3.27 -2.96 -46.32
C PRO A 42 3.48 -3.13 -47.83
N ASP A 43 4.67 -3.54 -48.27
CA ASP A 43 4.97 -3.76 -49.70
C ASP A 43 4.14 -4.90 -50.33
N ARG A 44 3.80 -5.93 -49.55
CA ARG A 44 2.99 -7.07 -50.01
C ARG A 44 1.49 -6.86 -49.81
N ASN A 45 1.12 -5.86 -49.01
CA ASN A 45 -0.27 -5.58 -48.62
C ASN A 45 -0.63 -4.13 -48.93
N ARG A 46 -0.30 -3.66 -50.14
CA ARG A 46 -0.50 -2.26 -50.56
C ARG A 46 -1.97 -1.83 -50.54
N ASP A 47 -2.87 -2.80 -50.71
CA ASP A 47 -4.32 -2.56 -50.77
C ASP A 47 -4.99 -2.58 -49.40
N ASN A 48 -4.26 -2.99 -48.34
CA ASN A 48 -4.80 -3.13 -47.00
C ASN A 48 -4.21 -2.07 -46.06
N PRO A 49 -4.96 -1.00 -45.72
CA PRO A 49 -4.47 0.05 -44.82
C PRO A 49 -4.20 -0.45 -43.39
N LEU A 50 -4.85 -1.54 -42.96
CA LEU A 50 -4.64 -2.14 -41.63
C LEU A 50 -3.33 -2.92 -41.52
N ALA A 51 -2.68 -3.26 -42.65
CA ALA A 51 -1.43 -3.99 -42.64
C ALA A 51 -0.30 -3.19 -41.97
N ALA A 52 -0.25 -1.87 -42.20
CA ALA A 52 0.73 -0.99 -41.58
C ALA A 52 0.55 -0.90 -40.04
N GLU A 53 -0.69 -0.79 -39.57
CA GLU A 53 -1.01 -0.79 -38.13
C GLU A 53 -0.62 -2.13 -37.49
N LYS A 54 -1.00 -3.25 -38.11
CA LYS A 54 -0.64 -4.59 -37.62
C LYS A 54 0.86 -4.84 -37.63
N PHE A 55 1.57 -4.36 -38.65
CA PHE A 55 3.03 -4.44 -38.70
C PHE A 55 3.66 -3.66 -37.54
N SER A 56 3.16 -2.45 -37.26
CA SER A 56 3.63 -1.64 -36.13
C SER A 56 3.38 -2.33 -34.78
N GLU A 57 2.19 -2.91 -34.57
CA GLU A 57 1.89 -3.72 -33.37
C GLU A 57 2.88 -4.89 -33.21
N VAL A 58 3.14 -5.63 -34.29
CA VAL A 58 4.08 -6.77 -34.31
C VAL A 58 5.50 -6.34 -34.01
N PHE A 59 5.94 -5.21 -34.56
CA PHE A 59 7.25 -4.64 -34.30
C PHE A 59 7.42 -4.26 -32.83
N LEU A 60 6.47 -3.51 -32.26
CA LEU A 60 6.52 -3.09 -30.85
C LEU A 60 6.51 -4.28 -29.88
N ALA A 61 5.72 -5.31 -30.20
CA ALA A 61 5.70 -6.54 -29.43
C ALA A 61 7.05 -7.27 -29.48
N TYR A 62 7.68 -7.35 -30.65
CA TYR A 62 9.00 -7.96 -30.80
C TYR A 62 10.09 -7.15 -30.09
N GLU A 63 10.08 -5.82 -30.20
CA GLU A 63 11.03 -4.97 -29.49
C GLU A 63 11.04 -5.28 -27.99
N THR A 64 9.85 -5.35 -27.38
CA THR A 64 9.69 -5.67 -25.95
C THR A 64 10.11 -7.10 -25.60
N LEU A 65 9.83 -8.08 -26.47
CA LEU A 65 10.10 -9.50 -26.21
C LEU A 65 11.51 -9.96 -26.66
N SER A 66 12.22 -9.13 -27.44
CA SER A 66 13.55 -9.45 -27.97
C SER A 66 14.65 -9.28 -26.94
N SER A 67 14.54 -8.28 -26.06
CA SER A 67 15.52 -8.03 -25.00
C SER A 67 15.24 -8.96 -23.80
N PRO A 68 16.25 -9.69 -23.31
CA PRO A 68 16.08 -10.61 -22.18
C PRO A 68 15.60 -9.91 -20.90
N SER A 69 16.01 -8.65 -20.69
CA SER A 69 15.65 -7.89 -19.49
C SER A 69 14.17 -7.49 -19.48
N THR A 70 13.70 -6.87 -20.57
CA THR A 70 12.30 -6.44 -20.72
C THR A 70 11.38 -7.65 -20.77
N ARG A 71 11.78 -8.71 -21.48
CA ARG A 71 11.05 -9.97 -21.52
C ARG A 71 10.89 -10.57 -20.13
N LYS A 72 11.97 -10.65 -19.35
CA LYS A 72 11.92 -11.21 -17.99
C LYS A 72 10.93 -10.43 -17.12
N THR A 73 10.95 -9.10 -17.16
CA THR A 73 10.01 -8.29 -16.37
C THR A 73 8.55 -8.54 -16.76
N TYR A 74 8.28 -8.70 -18.06
CA TYR A 74 6.95 -9.02 -18.56
C TYR A 74 6.51 -10.44 -18.14
N ASP A 75 7.39 -11.42 -18.29
CA ASP A 75 7.12 -12.81 -17.90
C ASP A 75 6.90 -12.95 -16.39
N ASP A 76 7.65 -12.23 -15.58
CA ASP A 76 7.48 -12.19 -14.12
C ASP A 76 6.15 -11.54 -13.72
N ALA A 77 5.71 -10.50 -14.43
CA ALA A 77 4.39 -9.90 -14.22
C ALA A 77 3.26 -10.91 -14.51
N ILE A 78 3.36 -11.66 -15.61
CA ILE A 78 2.40 -12.73 -15.94
C ILE A 78 2.37 -13.80 -14.86
N ARG A 79 3.54 -14.26 -14.38
CA ARG A 79 3.64 -15.23 -13.29
C ARG A 79 3.02 -14.71 -12.00
N ALA A 80 3.24 -13.43 -11.66
CA ALA A 80 2.68 -12.81 -10.47
C ALA A 80 1.15 -12.72 -10.52
N VAL A 81 0.59 -12.29 -11.66
CA VAL A 81 -0.86 -12.27 -11.88
C VAL A 81 -1.45 -13.68 -11.76
N ARG A 82 -0.81 -14.68 -12.38
CA ARG A 82 -1.22 -16.09 -12.28
C ARG A 82 -1.23 -16.59 -10.83
N LYS A 83 -0.15 -16.36 -10.08
CA LYS A 83 -0.04 -16.77 -8.67
C LYS A 83 -1.08 -16.08 -7.79
N ARG A 84 -1.35 -14.80 -8.05
CA ARG A 84 -2.40 -14.04 -7.34
C ARG A 84 -3.78 -14.65 -7.60
N ARG A 85 -4.10 -14.97 -8.85
CA ARG A 85 -5.38 -15.61 -9.20
C ARG A 85 -5.55 -16.95 -8.51
N GLU A 86 -4.53 -17.81 -8.59
CA GLU A 86 -4.55 -19.12 -7.95
C GLU A 86 -4.80 -19.00 -6.43
N ARG A 87 -4.16 -18.03 -5.77
CA ARG A 87 -4.41 -17.76 -4.36
C ARG A 87 -5.86 -17.36 -4.09
N LEU A 88 -6.45 -16.51 -4.92
CA LEU A 88 -7.86 -16.13 -4.78
C LEU A 88 -8.79 -17.32 -4.96
N ASP A 89 -8.54 -18.16 -5.97
CA ASP A 89 -9.35 -19.36 -6.23
C ASP A 89 -9.26 -20.39 -5.09
N GLN A 90 -8.07 -20.53 -4.49
CA GLN A 90 -7.86 -21.34 -3.28
C GLN A 90 -8.66 -20.80 -2.10
N MET A 91 -8.62 -19.49 -1.87
CA MET A 91 -9.36 -18.84 -0.79
C MET A 91 -10.87 -18.96 -1.00
N ASP A 92 -11.36 -18.80 -2.22
CA ASP A 92 -12.77 -18.95 -2.56
C ASP A 92 -13.24 -20.39 -2.38
N SER A 93 -12.43 -21.36 -2.76
CA SER A 93 -12.72 -22.78 -2.55
C SER A 93 -12.75 -23.13 -1.06
N ALA A 94 -11.80 -22.62 -0.28
CA ALA A 94 -11.78 -22.77 1.17
C ALA A 94 -13.00 -22.12 1.83
N ARG A 95 -13.38 -20.92 1.38
CA ARG A 95 -14.57 -20.19 1.86
C ARG A 95 -15.85 -20.97 1.55
N ARG A 96 -16.00 -21.52 0.34
CA ARG A 96 -17.14 -22.37 -0.03
C ARG A 96 -17.21 -23.61 0.85
N HIS A 97 -16.10 -24.33 0.99
CA HIS A 97 -16.04 -25.51 1.85
C HIS A 97 -16.44 -25.19 3.30
N PHE A 98 -15.93 -24.10 3.85
CA PHE A 98 -16.26 -23.68 5.21
C PHE A 98 -17.75 -23.35 5.37
N ARG A 99 -18.32 -22.61 4.39
CA ARG A 99 -19.76 -22.35 4.34
C ARG A 99 -20.57 -23.64 4.33
N ASP A 100 -20.20 -24.60 3.50
CA ASP A 100 -20.93 -25.87 3.36
C ASP A 100 -20.83 -26.74 4.62
N VAL A 101 -19.72 -26.67 5.35
CA VAL A 101 -19.56 -27.33 6.65
C VAL A 101 -20.47 -26.69 7.69
N LEU A 102 -20.50 -25.36 7.77
CA LEU A 102 -21.38 -24.64 8.69
C LEU A 102 -22.85 -24.92 8.40
N GLU A 103 -23.27 -24.84 7.14
CA GLU A 103 -24.66 -25.10 6.74
C GLU A 103 -25.10 -26.52 7.11
N ARG A 104 -24.20 -27.52 6.94
CA ARG A 104 -24.47 -28.89 7.37
C ARG A 104 -24.62 -29.01 8.89
N GLY A 105 -23.77 -28.32 9.65
CA GLY A 105 -23.86 -28.27 11.11
C GLY A 105 -25.16 -27.62 11.59
N GLU A 106 -25.53 -26.47 11.02
CA GLU A 106 -26.78 -25.76 11.32
C GLU A 106 -28.01 -26.62 11.02
N LYS A 107 -28.03 -27.31 9.87
CA LYS A 107 -29.11 -28.24 9.51
C LYS A 107 -29.20 -29.42 10.49
N ALA A 108 -28.08 -30.02 10.86
CA ALA A 108 -28.05 -31.16 11.78
C ALA A 108 -28.50 -30.78 13.20
N ALA A 109 -28.20 -29.56 13.63
CA ALA A 109 -28.65 -29.02 14.92
C ALA A 109 -30.11 -28.53 14.92
N GLY A 110 -30.82 -28.61 13.78
CA GLY A 110 -32.18 -28.11 13.65
C GLY A 110 -32.29 -26.58 13.76
N LEU A 111 -31.18 -25.85 13.66
CA LEU A 111 -31.11 -24.38 13.74
C LEU A 111 -31.49 -23.71 12.41
N GLY A 112 -32.38 -24.34 11.64
CA GLY A 112 -32.74 -23.93 10.29
C GLY A 112 -33.27 -22.48 10.23
N ASN A 113 -32.56 -21.64 9.47
CA ASN A 113 -32.89 -20.25 9.13
C ASN A 113 -32.94 -19.24 10.30
N VAL A 114 -31.79 -18.94 10.92
CA VAL A 114 -31.53 -17.53 11.29
C VAL A 114 -31.10 -16.80 10.02
N THR A 115 -32.08 -16.40 9.22
CA THR A 115 -31.89 -15.27 8.32
C THR A 115 -31.84 -14.00 9.18
N THR A 116 -31.07 -12.98 8.79
CA THR A 116 -31.13 -11.66 9.46
C THR A 116 -32.55 -11.08 9.44
N SER A 117 -33.42 -11.56 8.55
CA SER A 117 -34.85 -11.24 8.50
C SER A 117 -35.67 -11.82 9.65
N GLY A 118 -35.13 -12.78 10.44
CA GLY A 118 -35.77 -13.38 11.61
C GLY A 118 -35.18 -12.93 12.96
N MET A 119 -34.11 -12.14 12.95
CA MET A 119 -33.65 -11.41 14.13
C MET A 119 -34.65 -10.28 14.36
N GLY A 120 -35.63 -10.48 15.24
CA GLY A 120 -36.59 -9.43 15.61
C GLY A 120 -35.88 -8.11 15.88
N ASP A 121 -36.50 -6.99 15.51
CA ASP A 121 -35.88 -5.65 15.41
C ASP A 121 -34.97 -5.25 16.60
N ASP A 122 -35.23 -5.81 17.78
CA ASP A 122 -34.43 -5.64 18.98
C ASP A 122 -33.01 -6.23 18.90
N ALA A 123 -32.82 -7.39 18.25
CA ALA A 123 -31.51 -8.00 18.06
C ALA A 123 -30.66 -7.17 17.10
N LEU A 124 -31.26 -6.65 16.02
CA LEU A 124 -30.60 -5.73 15.09
C LEU A 124 -30.25 -4.40 15.78
N LYS A 125 -31.16 -3.83 16.58
CA LYS A 125 -30.88 -2.61 17.37
C LYS A 125 -29.75 -2.80 18.38
N ARG A 126 -29.71 -3.94 19.08
CA ARG A 126 -28.62 -4.26 20.03
C ARG A 126 -27.29 -4.36 19.31
N MET A 127 -27.26 -5.04 18.17
CA MET A 127 -26.05 -5.21 17.38
C MET A 127 -25.58 -3.88 16.75
N GLN A 128 -26.50 -3.05 16.25
CA GLN A 128 -26.17 -1.70 15.76
C GLN A 128 -25.61 -0.81 16.88
N LYS A 129 -26.19 -0.87 18.08
CA LYS A 129 -25.72 -0.13 19.25
C LYS A 129 -24.32 -0.59 19.68
N GLU A 130 -24.04 -1.89 19.58
CA GLU A 130 -22.71 -2.43 19.88
C GLU A 130 -21.68 -2.02 18.82
N ILE A 131 -22.03 -2.04 17.53
CA ILE A 131 -21.17 -1.53 16.45
C ILE A 131 -20.87 -0.05 16.64
N GLU A 132 -21.85 0.76 17.03
CA GLU A 132 -21.67 2.19 17.27
C GLU A 132 -20.79 2.45 18.50
N ARG A 133 -20.99 1.67 19.57
CA ARG A 133 -20.12 1.71 20.75
C ARG A 133 -18.68 1.39 20.38
N LEU A 134 -18.44 0.30 19.65
CA LEU A 134 -17.11 -0.09 19.21
C LEU A 134 -16.46 0.97 18.32
N ARG A 135 -17.23 1.66 17.47
CA ARG A 135 -16.74 2.80 16.67
C ARG A 135 -16.35 4.00 17.53
N LYS A 136 -17.10 4.31 18.60
CA LYS A 136 -16.76 5.37 19.56
C LYS A 136 -15.56 5.04 20.42
N GLU A 137 -15.43 3.78 20.84
CA GLU A 137 -14.25 3.31 21.57
C GLU A 137 -13.01 3.35 20.67
N ALA A 138 -13.13 2.92 19.42
CA ALA A 138 -12.05 3.02 18.43
C ALA A 138 -11.65 4.47 18.15
N SER A 139 -12.60 5.39 17.97
CA SER A 139 -12.27 6.81 17.75
C SER A 139 -11.67 7.50 18.98
N GLY A 140 -12.12 7.12 20.19
CA GLY A 140 -11.52 7.60 21.44
C GLY A 140 -10.10 7.09 21.65
N LEU A 141 -9.83 5.83 21.28
CA LEU A 141 -8.49 5.25 21.27
C LEU A 141 -7.59 5.93 20.23
N GLU A 142 -8.12 6.25 19.05
CA GLU A 142 -7.40 6.97 17.99
C GLU A 142 -7.07 8.42 18.40
N MET A 143 -8.00 9.12 19.05
CA MET A 143 -7.78 10.45 19.65
C MET A 143 -6.73 10.40 20.78
N ARG A 144 -6.76 9.36 21.64
CA ARG A 144 -5.73 9.18 22.67
C ARG A 144 -4.37 8.87 22.08
N SER A 145 -4.31 8.03 21.04
CA SER A 145 -3.06 7.71 20.35
C SER A 145 -2.46 8.93 19.67
N THR A 146 -3.28 9.74 18.98
CA THR A 146 -2.83 10.97 18.30
C THR A 146 -2.39 12.04 19.29
N SER A 147 -3.15 12.27 20.36
CA SER A 147 -2.76 13.19 21.45
C SER A 147 -1.48 12.73 22.17
N MET A 148 -1.30 11.41 22.39
CA MET A 148 -0.04 10.86 22.91
C MET A 148 1.13 11.08 21.95
N GLN A 149 0.92 10.93 20.64
CA GLN A 149 1.95 11.19 19.64
C GLN A 149 2.31 12.69 19.57
N GLU A 150 1.32 13.58 19.65
CA GLU A 150 1.55 15.03 19.66
C GLU A 150 2.25 15.50 20.93
N SER A 151 1.83 15.03 22.11
CA SER A 151 2.50 15.35 23.38
C SER A 151 3.93 14.82 23.42
N ASN A 152 4.17 13.58 22.96
CA ASN A 152 5.52 13.04 22.81
C ASN A 152 6.35 13.89 21.85
N LYS A 153 5.82 14.29 20.68
CA LYS A 153 6.51 15.17 19.73
C LYS A 153 6.80 16.55 20.31
N THR A 154 5.89 17.11 21.11
CA THR A 154 6.04 18.42 21.74
C THR A 154 7.08 18.39 22.85
N GLN A 155 7.12 17.32 23.66
CA GLN A 155 8.17 17.07 24.64
C GLN A 155 9.53 16.84 23.97
N GLU A 156 9.56 16.15 22.83
CA GLU A 156 10.79 15.92 22.06
C GLU A 156 11.33 17.23 21.45
N VAL A 157 10.46 18.10 20.95
CA VAL A 157 10.83 19.45 20.46
C VAL A 157 11.28 20.33 21.62
N HIS A 158 10.59 20.30 22.77
CA HIS A 158 11.02 21.01 23.98
C HIS A 158 12.39 20.52 24.44
N SER A 159 12.61 19.20 24.52
CA SER A 159 13.90 18.60 24.92
C SER A 159 15.04 18.96 23.95
N ARG A 160 14.77 18.94 22.63
CA ARG A 160 15.72 19.39 21.61
C ARG A 160 16.02 20.89 21.70
N ASN A 161 15.03 21.73 21.96
CA ASN A 161 15.23 23.18 22.14
C ASN A 161 15.95 23.51 23.46
N THR A 162 15.65 22.81 24.57
CA THR A 162 16.39 22.98 25.82
C THR A 162 17.85 22.57 25.67
N ALA A 163 18.13 21.46 24.97
CA ALA A 163 19.49 21.03 24.68
C ALA A 163 20.26 22.05 23.82
N ARG A 164 19.57 22.72 22.89
CA ARG A 164 20.16 23.78 22.05
C ARG A 164 20.43 25.07 22.81
N VAL A 165 19.51 25.49 23.70
CA VAL A 165 19.70 26.69 24.53
C VAL A 165 20.81 26.50 25.58
N ILE A 166 21.04 25.28 26.07
CA ILE A 166 22.16 24.96 26.98
C ILE A 166 23.52 25.09 26.26
N LEU A 167 23.58 24.81 24.96
CA LEU A 167 24.82 24.95 24.18
C LEU A 167 25.14 26.40 23.80
N ASP A 168 24.13 27.27 23.72
CA ASP A 168 24.29 28.70 23.40
C ASP A 168 24.42 29.60 24.65
N ALA A 169 24.23 29.06 25.85
CA ALA A 169 24.45 29.78 27.10
C ALA A 169 25.96 29.89 27.35
N GLY A 170 26.49 31.11 27.23
CA GLY A 170 27.88 31.45 27.56
C GLY A 170 28.26 31.16 29.02
N PRO A 171 29.44 31.62 29.49
CA PRO A 171 30.17 31.11 30.67
C PRO A 171 29.48 31.08 32.06
N TRP A 172 28.21 31.46 32.18
CA TRP A 172 27.47 31.59 33.43
C TRP A 172 26.53 30.41 33.73
N ALA A 173 26.58 29.33 32.93
CA ALA A 173 25.72 28.16 33.07
C ALA A 173 25.92 27.35 34.37
N GLU A 174 26.97 27.61 35.14
CA GLU A 174 27.34 26.88 36.37
C GLU A 174 26.94 27.56 37.68
N VAL A 175 26.23 28.71 37.65
CA VAL A 175 25.76 29.36 38.88
C VAL A 175 24.56 28.61 39.47
N GLU A 176 24.73 28.05 40.68
CA GLU A 176 23.68 27.39 41.47
C GLU A 176 22.48 28.34 41.70
N GLY A 177 21.48 28.24 40.84
CA GLY A 177 20.27 29.07 40.88
C GLY A 177 19.62 29.28 39.52
N TYR A 178 20.39 29.22 38.42
CA TYR A 178 19.87 29.46 37.06
C TYR A 178 18.84 28.39 36.62
N THR A 179 18.97 27.16 37.10
CA THR A 179 18.05 26.05 36.82
C THR A 179 16.77 26.10 37.66
N GLN A 180 16.78 26.77 38.82
CA GLN A 180 15.65 26.79 39.75
C GLN A 180 14.56 27.81 39.36
N PHE A 181 14.92 28.87 38.61
CA PHE A 181 14.00 29.90 38.11
C PHE A 181 13.05 29.42 37.00
N ARG A 182 13.39 28.37 36.23
CA ARG A 182 12.56 27.90 35.09
C ARG A 182 11.35 27.03 35.47
N SER A 183 11.14 26.73 36.75
CA SER A 183 9.96 25.97 37.20
C SER A 183 8.74 26.85 37.53
N THR A 184 8.94 28.15 37.70
CA THR A 184 7.87 29.13 37.91
C THR A 184 7.70 29.90 36.61
N GLY A 185 6.62 29.69 35.88
CA GLY A 185 6.33 30.33 34.59
C GLY A 185 6.18 31.85 34.65
N ILE A 186 7.28 32.55 34.91
CA ILE A 186 7.42 34.00 34.89
C ILE A 186 7.82 34.39 33.46
N SER A 187 6.98 35.20 32.82
CA SER A 187 7.11 35.58 31.41
C SER A 187 8.13 36.68 31.13
N ASP A 188 8.57 37.42 32.16
CA ASP A 188 9.44 38.60 31.96
C ASP A 188 10.84 38.38 32.55
N PHE A 189 11.76 38.02 31.66
CA PHE A 189 13.18 37.80 31.92
C PHE A 189 13.93 39.11 32.22
N GLU A 190 13.49 40.24 31.65
CA GLU A 190 14.14 41.56 31.81
C GLU A 190 14.02 42.11 33.24
N ALA A 191 12.92 41.84 33.94
CA ALA A 191 12.72 42.31 35.33
C ALA A 191 13.65 41.61 36.34
N PHE A 192 14.12 40.40 36.02
CA PHE A 192 15.04 39.64 36.87
C PHE A 192 16.50 40.08 36.66
N GLU A 193 16.89 40.41 35.43
CA GLU A 193 18.21 40.98 35.15
C GLU A 193 18.40 42.33 35.86
N GLU A 194 17.37 43.19 35.90
CA GLU A 194 17.45 44.45 36.66
C GLU A 194 17.55 44.22 38.18
N ASP A 195 16.85 43.24 38.76
CA ASP A 195 16.91 42.95 40.21
C ASP A 195 18.30 42.42 40.63
N ILE A 196 18.95 41.60 39.79
CA ILE A 196 20.32 41.13 40.05
C ILE A 196 21.33 42.27 39.89
N LEU A 197 21.17 43.14 38.89
CA LEU A 197 22.07 44.28 38.70
C LEU A 197 21.91 45.38 39.76
N ASN A 198 20.69 45.58 40.30
CA ASN A 198 20.42 46.61 41.31
C ASN A 198 20.69 46.19 42.75
N LYS A 199 20.80 44.89 43.05
CA LYS A 199 21.33 44.43 44.34
C LYS A 199 22.86 44.60 44.36
N LYS A 200 23.30 45.84 44.55
CA LYS A 200 24.63 46.14 45.08
C LYS A 200 24.76 45.40 46.41
N HIS A 201 25.41 44.25 46.42
CA HIS A 201 25.89 43.62 47.64
C HIS A 201 26.93 44.57 48.28
N PRO A 202 26.69 45.13 49.48
CA PRO A 202 27.74 45.71 50.29
C PRO A 202 28.29 44.62 51.21
N PHE A 203 29.55 44.23 50.97
CA PHE A 203 30.42 43.34 51.74
C PHE A 203 29.97 41.88 51.91
#